data_AF-A0A4R7J932-F1
#
_entry.id   AF-A0A4R7J932-F1
#
_cell.length_a   1.000
_cell.length_b   1.000
_cell.length_c   1.000
_cell.angle_alpha   90.00
_cell.angle_beta   90.00
_cell.angle_gamma   90.00
#
_symmetry.space_group_name_H-M   'P 1'
#
loop_
_entity.id
_entity.type
_entity.pdbx_description
1 polymer ?
#
loop_
_entity_poly.entity_id
_entity_poly.type
_entity_poly.pdbx_seq_one_letter_code
_entity_poly.pdbx_strand_id
1 'polypeptide(L)'
;MAKHALKRRGRIMIIAAGLIVVALVAVGGRLVLRDPADQEAARSTTATVATTTLEQTISTSGTVAAAESAEESFEVSGTVTEVLVEAGDSVSAGDELAVVDDTVPAAELTAAEASYEAAQEAVDEADTDATEAAATT
;
A
#
# COMPACT_ATOMS: atom_id res chain seq x y z
N MET A 1 -50.23 96.75 -50.30
CA MET A 1 -48.95 96.13 -50.71
C MET A 1 -48.69 94.90 -49.84
N ALA A 2 -49.07 93.69 -50.30
CA ALA A 2 -49.05 92.48 -49.46
C ALA A 2 -48.75 91.22 -50.30
N LYS A 3 -47.47 90.94 -50.59
CA LYS A 3 -47.06 89.66 -51.25
C LYS A 3 -45.76 89.02 -50.72
N HIS A 4 -45.08 89.61 -49.73
CA HIS A 4 -43.78 89.08 -49.26
C HIS A 4 -43.81 88.18 -48.02
N ALA A 5 -44.93 88.11 -47.28
CA ALA A 5 -44.98 87.37 -46.01
C ALA A 5 -45.09 85.84 -46.17
N LEU A 6 -45.72 85.32 -47.22
CA LEU A 6 -45.87 83.87 -47.43
C LEU A 6 -44.58 83.19 -47.94
N LYS A 7 -43.75 83.91 -48.72
CA LYS A 7 -42.52 83.34 -49.31
C LYS A 7 -41.41 83.10 -48.27
N ARG A 8 -41.46 83.81 -47.12
CA ARG A 8 -40.53 83.61 -45.99
C ARG A 8 -40.83 82.33 -45.20
N ARG A 9 -42.12 82.01 -44.99
CA ARG A 9 -42.53 80.78 -44.27
C ARG A 9 -42.18 79.50 -45.04
N GLY A 10 -42.31 79.51 -46.37
CA GLY A 10 -41.90 78.37 -47.21
C GLY A 10 -40.39 78.08 -47.17
N ARG A 11 -39.55 79.13 -47.12
CA ARG A 11 -38.09 78.96 -46.99
C ARG A 11 -37.68 78.38 -45.63
N ILE A 12 -38.36 78.80 -44.55
CA ILE A 12 -38.10 78.28 -43.20
C ILE A 12 -38.45 76.80 -43.10
N MET A 13 -39.56 76.37 -43.71
CA MET A 13 -39.94 74.95 -43.73
C MET A 13 -38.95 74.07 -44.52
N ILE A 14 -38.40 74.58 -45.63
CA ILE A 14 -37.37 73.86 -46.39
C ILE A 14 -36.06 73.72 -45.58
N ILE A 15 -35.66 74.76 -44.85
CA ILE A 15 -34.48 74.71 -43.97
C ILE A 15 -34.70 73.73 -42.82
N ALA A 16 -35.88 73.76 -42.19
CA ALA A 16 -36.23 72.83 -41.11
C ALA A 16 -36.25 71.37 -41.60
N ALA A 17 -36.83 71.10 -42.77
CA ALA A 17 -36.80 69.77 -43.37
C ALA A 17 -35.36 69.31 -43.68
N GLY A 18 -34.52 70.19 -44.23
CA GLY A 18 -33.11 69.89 -44.46
C GLY A 18 -32.34 69.56 -43.18
N LEU A 19 -32.56 70.31 -42.11
CA LEU A 19 -31.96 70.04 -40.79
C LEU A 19 -32.40 68.69 -40.22
N ILE A 20 -33.67 68.32 -40.39
CA ILE A 20 -34.18 67.02 -39.93
C ILE A 20 -33.49 65.89 -40.70
N VAL A 21 -33.33 66.01 -42.02
CA VAL A 21 -32.63 64.99 -42.82
C VAL A 21 -31.17 64.86 -42.38
N VAL A 22 -30.47 65.98 -42.17
CA VAL A 22 -29.07 65.96 -41.69
C VAL A 22 -28.97 65.32 -40.29
N ALA A 23 -29.90 65.63 -39.38
CA ALA A 23 -29.93 65.02 -38.06
C ALA A 23 -30.17 63.50 -38.12
N LEU A 24 -31.09 63.05 -38.98
CA LEU A 24 -31.37 61.63 -39.18
C LEU A 24 -30.15 60.89 -39.77
N VAL A 25 -29.46 61.49 -40.74
CA VAL A 25 -28.24 60.91 -41.33
C VAL A 25 -27.11 60.86 -40.30
N ALA A 26 -26.94 61.89 -39.46
CA ALA A 26 -25.92 61.91 -38.42
C ALA A 26 -26.17 60.85 -37.33
N VAL A 27 -27.43 60.68 -36.90
CA VAL A 27 -27.81 59.67 -35.90
C VAL A 27 -27.68 58.26 -36.49
N GLY A 28 -28.17 58.05 -37.72
CA GLY A 28 -28.04 56.76 -38.43
C GLY A 28 -26.58 56.39 -38.66
N GLY A 29 -25.76 57.34 -39.12
CA GLY A 29 -24.33 57.16 -39.30
C GLY A 29 -23.61 56.81 -38.00
N ARG A 30 -23.93 57.49 -36.90
CA ARG A 30 -23.34 57.17 -35.58
C ARG A 30 -23.71 55.78 -35.08
N LEU A 31 -24.91 55.29 -35.39
CA LEU A 31 -25.34 53.94 -35.00
C LEU A 31 -24.67 52.86 -35.84
N VAL A 32 -24.41 53.12 -37.13
CA VAL A 32 -23.73 52.18 -38.04
C VAL A 32 -22.21 52.14 -37.81
N LEU A 33 -21.59 53.28 -37.51
CA LEU A 33 -20.14 53.37 -37.22
C LEU A 33 -19.81 52.99 -35.77
N ARG A 34 -20.79 52.53 -34.98
CA ARG A 34 -20.55 52.11 -33.61
C ARG A 34 -19.88 50.75 -33.63
N ASP A 35 -18.62 50.69 -33.17
CA ASP A 35 -17.85 49.45 -33.15
C ASP A 35 -18.61 48.36 -32.38
N PRO A 36 -18.82 47.17 -32.97
CA PRO A 36 -19.40 46.03 -32.25
C PRO A 36 -18.54 45.58 -31.06
N ALA A 37 -17.30 46.06 -30.96
CA ALA A 37 -16.41 45.85 -29.81
C ALA A 37 -16.96 46.39 -28.49
N ASP A 38 -17.85 47.40 -28.51
CA ASP A 38 -18.50 47.90 -27.29
C ASP A 38 -19.59 46.94 -26.76
N GLN A 39 -20.08 46.00 -27.57
CA GLN A 39 -21.14 45.07 -27.18
C GLN A 39 -20.65 43.78 -26.51
N GLU A 40 -19.36 43.50 -26.55
CA GLU A 40 -18.77 42.36 -25.84
C GLU A 40 -17.54 42.80 -25.04
N ALA A 41 -17.79 43.55 -23.96
CA ALA A 41 -17.05 43.28 -22.73
C ALA A 41 -17.47 41.87 -22.26
N ALA A 42 -17.00 40.85 -22.96
CA ALA A 42 -17.14 39.45 -22.62
C ALA A 42 -16.58 39.28 -21.21
N ARG A 43 -17.48 39.21 -20.23
CA ARG A 43 -17.11 38.97 -18.84
C ARG A 43 -16.59 37.54 -18.77
N SER A 44 -15.27 37.37 -18.89
CA SER A 44 -14.64 36.10 -18.60
C SER A 44 -14.84 35.80 -17.11
N THR A 45 -15.50 34.67 -16.83
CA THR A 45 -15.64 34.17 -15.47
C THR A 45 -14.39 33.35 -15.15
N THR A 46 -13.52 33.89 -14.30
CA THR A 46 -12.32 33.19 -13.82
C THR A 46 -12.60 32.58 -12.45
N ALA A 47 -12.12 31.36 -12.22
CA ALA A 47 -12.13 30.73 -10.90
C ALA A 47 -10.70 30.57 -10.37
N THR A 48 -10.53 30.71 -9.06
CA THR A 48 -9.23 30.51 -8.38
C THR A 48 -8.92 29.03 -8.29
N VAL A 49 -7.75 28.62 -8.80
CA VAL A 49 -7.26 27.24 -8.67
C VAL A 49 -6.64 27.07 -7.29
N ALA A 50 -7.09 26.05 -6.55
CA ALA A 50 -6.51 25.64 -5.28
C ALA A 50 -5.89 24.25 -5.44
N THR A 51 -4.64 24.08 -5.01
CA THR A 51 -3.98 22.78 -4.95
C THR A 51 -4.25 22.14 -3.59
N THR A 52 -4.88 20.97 -3.59
CA THR A 52 -5.05 20.14 -2.39
C THR A 52 -4.22 18.87 -2.54
N THR A 53 -3.71 18.35 -1.43
CA THR A 53 -3.09 17.02 -1.41
C THR A 53 -4.18 15.98 -1.59
N LEU A 54 -4.06 15.17 -2.65
CA LEU A 54 -4.97 14.05 -2.90
C LEU A 54 -4.33 12.78 -2.37
N GLU A 55 -4.79 12.30 -1.22
CA GLU A 55 -4.35 11.03 -0.66
C GLU A 55 -5.09 9.89 -1.36
N GLN A 56 -4.38 9.19 -2.25
CA GLN A 56 -4.89 8.00 -2.93
C GLN A 56 -4.42 6.75 -2.19
N THR A 57 -5.25 6.21 -1.31
CA THR A 57 -4.98 4.95 -0.63
C THR A 57 -5.31 3.79 -1.56
N ILE A 58 -4.28 3.14 -2.10
CA ILE A 58 -4.44 1.88 -2.85
C ILE A 58 -4.48 0.76 -1.82
N SER A 59 -5.66 0.18 -1.62
CA SER A 59 -5.84 -0.96 -0.72
C SER A 59 -5.58 -2.25 -1.49
N THR A 60 -4.45 -2.89 -1.22
CA THR A 60 -4.09 -4.21 -1.77
C THR A 60 -4.32 -5.29 -0.71
N SER A 61 -5.04 -6.35 -1.07
CA SER A 61 -5.15 -7.55 -0.24
C SER A 61 -4.01 -8.51 -0.55
N GLY A 62 -3.26 -8.91 0.46
CA GLY A 62 -2.27 -9.98 0.39
C GLY A 62 -2.46 -10.94 1.56
N THR A 63 -2.11 -12.21 1.37
CA THR A 63 -2.14 -13.21 2.43
C THR A 63 -0.80 -13.17 3.16
N VAL A 64 -0.82 -12.98 4.49
CA VAL A 64 0.38 -13.10 5.33
C VAL A 64 0.48 -14.56 5.74
N ALA A 65 1.62 -15.19 5.45
CA ALA A 65 1.97 -16.54 5.92
C ALA A 65 3.10 -16.42 6.94
N ALA A 66 3.17 -17.37 7.89
CA ALA A 66 4.30 -17.45 8.81
C ALA A 66 5.60 -17.58 8.02
N ALA A 67 6.64 -16.85 8.43
CA ALA A 67 7.93 -16.88 7.73
C ALA A 67 8.55 -18.29 7.74
N GLU A 68 8.33 -19.03 8.83
CA GLU A 68 8.77 -20.41 9.01
C GLU A 68 7.68 -21.18 9.76
N SER A 69 7.34 -22.39 9.28
CA SER A 69 6.41 -23.31 9.92
C SER A 69 7.04 -24.68 9.97
N ALA A 70 7.21 -25.25 11.16
CA ALA A 70 7.67 -26.61 11.36
C ALA A 70 6.53 -27.45 11.96
N GLU A 71 6.15 -28.52 11.26
CA GLU A 71 5.26 -29.56 11.81
C GLU A 71 6.15 -30.60 12.49
N GLU A 72 6.51 -30.33 13.74
CA GLU A 72 7.34 -31.24 14.53
C GLU A 72 6.55 -32.52 14.83
N SER A 73 7.01 -33.63 14.24
CA SER A 73 6.54 -34.98 14.57
C SER A 73 7.56 -35.61 15.51
N PHE A 74 7.10 -36.26 16.58
CA PHE A 74 8.00 -36.93 17.51
C PHE A 74 8.83 -38.01 16.79
N GLU A 75 10.16 -37.94 16.89
CA GLU A 75 11.10 -38.86 16.23
C GLU A 75 10.99 -40.29 16.77
N VAL A 76 10.49 -40.43 18.01
CA VAL A 76 10.32 -41.71 18.71
C VAL A 76 8.84 -42.10 18.71
N SER A 77 8.54 -43.32 18.25
CA SER A 77 7.20 -43.89 18.38
C SER A 77 6.92 -44.26 19.83
N GLY A 78 6.24 -43.39 20.57
CA GLY A 78 5.89 -43.61 21.98
C GLY A 78 4.58 -42.92 22.36
N THR A 79 4.06 -43.27 23.53
CA THR A 79 2.87 -42.58 24.08
C THR A 79 3.34 -41.32 24.81
N VAL A 80 2.75 -40.17 24.50
CA VAL A 80 3.00 -38.92 25.24
C VAL A 80 2.46 -39.07 26.65
N THR A 81 3.35 -38.99 27.64
CA THR A 81 3.02 -39.10 29.07
C THR A 81 2.60 -37.77 29.65
N GLU A 82 3.21 -36.66 29.21
CA GLU A 82 2.87 -35.31 29.69
C GLU A 82 3.09 -34.27 28.59
N VAL A 83 2.23 -33.25 28.54
CA VAL A 83 2.39 -32.07 27.66
C VAL A 83 2.64 -30.87 28.56
N LEU A 84 3.77 -30.19 28.35
CA LEU A 84 4.28 -29.14 29.23
C LEU A 84 3.91 -27.73 28.76
N VAL A 85 3.24 -27.61 27.61
CA VAL A 85 2.92 -26.33 26.95
C VAL A 85 1.44 -26.24 26.57
N GLU A 86 0.86 -25.05 26.64
CA GLU A 86 -0.52 -24.80 26.24
C GLU A 86 -0.63 -24.24 24.81
N ALA A 87 -1.79 -24.45 24.18
CA ALA A 87 -2.01 -23.97 22.82
C ALA A 87 -2.00 -22.43 22.77
N GLY A 88 -0.99 -21.87 22.10
CA GLY A 88 -0.78 -20.43 21.95
C GLY A 88 0.44 -19.89 22.71
N ASP A 89 1.15 -20.72 23.46
CA ASP A 89 2.38 -20.33 24.13
C ASP A 89 3.55 -20.12 23.15
N SER A 90 4.41 -19.15 23.47
CA SER A 90 5.62 -18.88 22.69
C SER A 90 6.78 -19.65 23.30
N VAL A 91 7.36 -20.57 22.54
CA VAL A 91 8.46 -21.45 22.96
C VAL A 91 9.77 -21.06 22.28
N SER A 92 10.88 -21.30 22.96
CA SER A 92 12.24 -21.05 22.48
C SER A 92 12.94 -22.36 22.12
N ALA A 93 14.03 -22.26 21.36
CA ALA A 93 14.82 -23.44 21.02
C ALA A 93 15.42 -24.10 22.27
N GLY A 94 15.13 -25.39 22.45
CA GLY A 94 15.57 -26.19 23.60
C GLY A 94 14.53 -26.37 24.70
N ASP A 95 13.35 -25.76 24.58
CA ASP A 95 12.26 -25.97 25.55
C ASP A 95 11.64 -27.36 25.37
N GLU A 96 11.46 -28.08 26.48
CA GLU A 96 10.75 -29.37 26.49
C GLU A 96 9.24 -29.14 26.31
N LEU A 97 8.69 -29.62 25.19
CA LEU A 97 7.28 -29.41 24.85
C LEU A 97 6.38 -30.53 25.40
N ALA A 98 6.88 -31.76 25.40
CA ALA A 98 6.17 -32.94 25.85
C ALA A 98 7.14 -34.04 26.26
N VAL A 99 6.75 -34.83 27.26
CA VAL A 99 7.47 -36.02 27.70
C VAL A 99 6.83 -37.23 27.03
N VAL A 100 7.65 -38.07 26.41
CA VAL A 100 7.24 -39.35 25.80
C VAL A 100 7.72 -40.48 26.72
N ASP A 101 6.90 -41.52 26.87
CA ASP A 101 7.25 -42.71 27.67
C ASP A 101 8.58 -43.32 27.18
N ASP A 102 9.57 -43.36 28.07
CA ASP A 102 10.96 -43.74 27.81
C ASP A 102 11.29 -45.16 28.30
N THR A 103 10.29 -45.95 28.68
CA THR A 103 10.51 -47.28 29.29
C THR A 103 11.27 -48.25 28.39
N VAL A 104 10.95 -48.26 27.09
CA VAL A 104 11.64 -49.10 26.09
C VAL A 104 13.04 -48.57 25.77
N PRO A 105 13.22 -47.28 25.40
CA PRO A 105 14.56 -46.70 25.21
C PRO A 105 15.50 -46.86 26.41
N ALA A 106 14.98 -46.70 27.64
CA ALA A 106 15.77 -46.83 28.85
C ALA A 106 16.26 -48.27 29.08
N ALA A 107 15.42 -49.26 28.76
CA ALA A 107 15.81 -50.67 28.81
C ALA A 107 16.87 -51.01 27.75
N GLU A 108 16.74 -50.46 26.53
CA GLU A 108 17.73 -50.62 25.47
C GLU A 108 19.07 -49.95 25.82
N LEU A 109 19.03 -48.75 26.41
CA LEU A 109 20.22 -48.05 26.90
C LEU A 109 20.95 -48.89 27.97
N THR A 110 20.21 -49.39 28.96
CA THR A 110 20.76 -50.24 30.02
C THR A 110 21.43 -51.50 29.45
N ALA A 111 20.80 -52.14 28.46
CA ALA A 111 21.36 -53.32 27.80
C ALA A 111 22.63 -52.98 26.99
N ALA A 112 22.67 -51.82 26.33
CA ALA A 112 23.83 -51.35 25.59
C ALA A 112 25.00 -51.00 26.54
N GLU A 113 24.73 -50.36 27.67
CA GLU A 113 25.73 -50.05 28.70
C GLU A 113 26.34 -51.32 29.29
N ALA A 114 25.52 -52.31 29.64
CA ALA A 114 26.01 -53.61 30.13
C ALA A 114 26.88 -54.33 29.09
N SER A 115 26.51 -54.23 27.80
CA SER A 115 27.29 -54.82 26.70
C SER A 115 28.62 -54.09 26.49
N TYR A 116 28.63 -52.77 26.68
CA TYR A 116 29.83 -51.95 26.61
C TYR A 116 30.82 -52.29 27.74
N GLU A 117 30.32 -52.42 28.97
CA GLU A 117 31.13 -52.78 30.13
C GLU A 117 31.76 -54.18 29.97
N ALA A 118 30.97 -55.17 29.55
CA ALA A 118 31.49 -56.51 29.28
C ALA A 118 32.56 -56.54 28.17
N ALA A 119 32.41 -55.71 27.14
CA ALA A 119 33.41 -55.59 26.09
C ALA A 119 34.69 -54.90 26.58
N GLN A 120 34.58 -53.94 27.48
CA GLN A 120 35.72 -53.26 28.09
C GLN A 120 36.51 -54.23 28.98
N GLU A 121 35.82 -55.00 29.84
CA GLU A 121 36.46 -56.03 30.67
C GLU A 121 37.21 -57.06 29.82
N ALA A 122 36.63 -57.50 28.70
CA ALA A 122 37.28 -58.45 27.80
C ALA A 122 38.55 -57.88 27.12
N VAL A 123 38.59 -56.57 26.85
CA VAL A 123 39.79 -55.89 26.33
C VAL A 123 40.85 -55.79 27.42
N ASP A 124 40.48 -55.38 28.62
CA ASP A 124 41.41 -55.26 29.75
C ASP A 124 42.03 -56.62 30.12
N GLU A 125 41.23 -57.70 30.08
CA GLU A 125 41.72 -59.06 30.29
C GLU A 125 42.68 -59.49 29.18
N ALA A 126 42.33 -59.25 27.91
CA ALA A 126 43.20 -59.56 26.78
C ALA A 126 44.54 -58.79 26.80
N ASP A 127 44.53 -57.52 27.23
CA ASP A 127 45.74 -56.70 27.36
C ASP A 127 46.63 -57.18 28.52
N THR A 128 46.01 -57.63 29.61
CA THR A 128 46.72 -58.24 30.74
C THR A 128 47.39 -59.54 30.30
N ASP A 129 46.65 -60.44 29.65
CA ASP A 129 47.15 -61.71 29.13
C ASP A 129 48.31 -61.50 28.12
N ALA A 130 48.19 -60.51 27.23
CA ALA A 130 49.23 -60.18 26.26
C ALA A 130 50.52 -59.69 26.94
N THR A 131 50.39 -58.93 28.04
CA THR A 131 51.53 -58.41 28.81
C THR A 131 52.24 -59.52 29.58
N GLU A 132 51.49 -60.46 30.18
CA GLU A 132 52.07 -61.63 30.86
C GLU A 132 52.78 -62.57 29.88
N ALA A 133 52.20 -62.79 28.70
CA ALA A 133 52.82 -63.58 27.64
C ALA A 133 54.15 -62.98 27.14
N ALA A 134 54.23 -61.64 27.05
CA ALA A 134 55.45 -60.93 26.65
C ALA A 134 56.56 -60.97 27.72
N ALA A 135 56.20 -61.07 29.02
CA ALA A 135 57.16 -61.12 30.11
C ALA A 135 57.86 -62.49 30.30
N THR A 136 57.35 -63.54 29.65
CA THR A 136 57.84 -64.93 29.83
C THR A 136 58.87 -65.35 28.78
N THR A 137 59.27 -64.47 27.85
CA THR A 137 60.28 -64.72 26.81
C THR A 137 61.57 -63.95 27.09
#